data_AF-A0A4U9D2T3-F1
#
_entry.id   AF-A0A4U9D2T3-F1
#
_cell.length_a   1.000
_cell.length_b   1.000
_cell.length_c   1.000
_cell.angle_alpha   90.00
_cell.angle_beta   90.00
_cell.angle_gamma   90.00
#
_symmetry.space_group_name_H-M   'P 1'
#
loop_
_entity.id
_entity.type
_entity.pdbx_description
1 polymer ?
#
loop_
_entity_poly.entity_id
_entity_poly.type
_entity_poly.pdbx_seq_one_letter_code
_entity_poly.pdbx_strand_id
1 'polypeptide(L)'
;MIIGSFMLVFIFPPFSPDTTNGFARGWLDFSQQYREQLMLPFNLSMGVMTFFISVGIGASLGRQFQLDPVMSGLLAFMAFLLVAAPYADGKFPPSICQARGSSPP
;
A
#
# COMPACT_ATOMS: atom_id res chain seq x y z
N MET A 1 0.56 -5.92 10.48
CA MET A 1 -0.18 -7.19 10.46
C MET A 1 -1.26 -7.24 11.53
N ILE A 2 -0.99 -6.83 12.78
CA ILE A 2 -2.04 -6.77 13.84
C ILE A 2 -3.21 -5.83 13.46
N ILE A 3 -2.94 -4.60 13.03
CA ILE A 3 -3.99 -3.61 12.73
C ILE A 3 -4.86 -4.04 11.53
N GLY A 4 -4.26 -4.63 10.49
CA GLY A 4 -5.01 -5.13 9.33
C GLY A 4 -5.92 -6.32 9.70
N SER A 5 -5.42 -7.23 10.54
CA SER A 5 -6.21 -8.38 11.02
C SER A 5 -7.39 -7.94 11.89
N PHE A 6 -7.20 -6.95 12.76
CA PHE A 6 -8.27 -6.39 13.59
C PHE A 6 -9.40 -5.77 12.76
N MET A 7 -9.06 -5.04 11.70
CA MET A 7 -10.06 -4.46 10.78
C MET A 7 -10.87 -5.52 10.03
N LEU A 8 -10.29 -6.69 9.72
CA LEU A 8 -11.01 -7.78 9.05
C LEU A 8 -12.16 -8.34 9.91
N VAL A 9 -12.06 -8.29 11.23
CA VAL A 9 -13.16 -8.70 12.14
C VAL A 9 -14.40 -7.82 11.94
N PHE A 10 -14.23 -6.56 11.57
CA PHE A 10 -15.32 -5.64 11.27
C PHE A 10 -15.80 -5.77 9.80
N ILE A 11 -14.90 -6.13 8.87
CA ILE A 11 -15.20 -6.28 7.41
C ILE A 11 -15.86 -7.62 7.07
N PHE A 12 -15.56 -8.67 7.83
CA PHE A 12 -16.12 -10.00 7.66
C PHE A 12 -16.69 -10.47 8.99
N PRO A 13 -17.87 -9.97 9.38
CA PRO A 13 -18.58 -10.54 10.51
C PRO A 13 -18.78 -12.05 10.28
N PRO A 14 -18.39 -12.93 11.22
CA PRO A 14 -18.63 -14.37 11.12
C PRO A 14 -20.09 -14.69 11.48
N PHE A 15 -21.03 -14.02 10.82
CA PHE A 15 -22.47 -14.18 11.03
C PHE A 15 -23.13 -14.50 9.69
N SER A 16 -23.94 -15.56 9.67
CA SER A 16 -24.69 -15.99 8.50
C SER A 16 -25.86 -15.03 8.21
N PRO A 17 -26.22 -14.80 6.93
CA PRO A 17 -27.31 -13.91 6.51
C PRO A 17 -28.69 -14.24 7.11
N ASP A 18 -28.86 -15.47 7.63
CA ASP A 18 -30.09 -16.02 8.18
C ASP A 18 -30.20 -15.89 9.72
N THR A 19 -29.42 -15.00 10.35
CA THR A 19 -29.48 -14.81 11.81
C THR A 19 -30.68 -13.93 12.22
N THR A 20 -31.55 -14.47 13.07
CA THR A 20 -32.75 -13.83 13.66
C THR A 20 -32.44 -12.64 14.60
N ASN A 21 -31.18 -12.44 15.00
CA ASN A 21 -30.77 -11.32 15.86
C ASN A 21 -30.64 -10.01 15.07
N GLY A 22 -31.48 -9.02 15.36
CA GLY A 22 -31.48 -7.70 14.68
C GLY A 22 -30.15 -6.95 14.73
N PHE A 23 -29.33 -7.17 15.76
CA PHE A 23 -27.97 -6.64 15.86
C PHE A 23 -27.03 -7.25 14.80
N ALA A 24 -27.16 -8.56 14.52
CA ALA A 24 -26.33 -9.23 13.53
C ALA A 24 -26.65 -8.74 12.11
N ARG A 25 -27.92 -8.49 11.79
CA ARG A 25 -28.35 -7.88 10.51
C ARG A 25 -27.89 -6.44 10.37
N GLY A 26 -28.07 -5.61 11.40
CA GLY A 26 -27.59 -4.22 11.37
C GLY A 26 -26.07 -4.13 11.22
N TRP A 27 -25.32 -5.05 11.84
CA TRP A 27 -23.88 -5.15 11.65
C TRP A 27 -23.50 -5.67 10.25
N LEU A 28 -24.26 -6.60 9.68
CA LEU A 28 -24.05 -7.12 8.33
C LEU A 28 -24.26 -6.03 7.27
N ASP A 29 -25.35 -5.26 7.40
CA ASP A 29 -25.67 -4.12 6.53
C ASP A 29 -24.62 -3.00 6.67
N PHE A 30 -24.19 -2.70 7.90
CA PHE A 30 -23.11 -1.75 8.17
C PHE A 30 -21.77 -2.21 7.54
N SER A 31 -21.42 -3.49 7.71
CA SER A 31 -20.18 -4.05 7.18
C SER A 31 -20.16 -4.07 5.64
N GLN A 32 -21.30 -4.35 4.99
CA GLN A 32 -21.41 -4.27 3.53
C GLN A 32 -21.35 -2.83 3.02
N GLN A 33 -22.04 -1.89 3.69
CA GLN A 33 -22.10 -0.50 3.25
C GLN A 33 -20.76 0.23 3.40
N TYR A 34 -20.00 -0.04 4.48
CA TYR A 34 -18.72 0.62 4.74
C TYR A 34 -17.51 -0.21 4.31
N ARG A 35 -17.73 -1.33 3.61
CA ARG A 35 -16.68 -2.26 3.19
C ARG A 35 -15.54 -1.56 2.46
N GLU A 36 -15.84 -0.71 1.48
CA GLU A 36 -14.81 0.03 0.73
C GLU A 36 -14.01 0.98 1.62
N GLN A 37 -14.68 1.67 2.55
CA GLN A 37 -14.05 2.57 3.50
C GLN A 37 -13.24 1.83 4.57
N LEU A 38 -13.58 0.59 4.88
CA LEU A 38 -12.81 -0.28 5.78
C LEU A 38 -11.62 -0.96 5.06
N MET A 39 -11.70 -1.16 3.75
CA MET A 39 -10.57 -1.66 2.94
C MET A 39 -9.45 -0.61 2.80
N LEU A 40 -9.77 0.69 2.81
CA LEU A 40 -8.80 1.79 2.81
C LEU A 40 -7.77 1.72 3.97
N PRO A 41 -8.17 1.69 5.25
CA PRO A 41 -7.25 1.58 6.38
C PRO A 41 -6.52 0.23 6.41
N PHE A 42 -7.10 -0.85 5.85
CA PHE A 42 -6.38 -2.11 5.68
C PHE A 42 -5.19 -1.96 4.72
N ASN A 43 -5.43 -1.40 3.53
CA ASN A 43 -4.40 -1.15 2.52
C ASN A 43 -3.32 -0.17 3.04
N LEU A 44 -3.75 0.89 3.73
CA LEU A 44 -2.83 1.85 4.36
C LEU A 44 -1.99 1.20 5.47
N SER A 45 -2.59 0.36 6.32
CA SER A 45 -1.86 -0.33 7.40
C SER A 45 -0.85 -1.34 6.88
N MET A 46 -1.16 -1.99 5.75
CA MET A 46 -0.20 -2.85 5.05
C MET A 46 0.95 -2.01 4.47
N GLY A 47 0.66 -0.87 3.84
CA GLY A 47 1.67 0.06 3.32
C GLY A 47 2.58 0.65 4.39
N VAL A 48 2.02 1.12 5.51
CA VAL A 48 2.79 1.68 6.65
C VAL A 48 3.73 0.63 7.24
N MET A 49 3.30 -0.63 7.32
CA MET A 49 4.18 -1.70 7.80
C MET A 49 5.40 -1.90 6.88
N THR A 50 5.20 -1.83 5.56
CA THR A 50 6.29 -1.95 4.58
C THR A 50 7.28 -0.78 4.71
N PHE A 51 6.81 0.44 4.97
CA PHE A 51 7.70 1.58 5.26
C PHE A 51 8.56 1.35 6.51
N PHE A 52 7.96 0.88 7.61
CA PHE A 52 8.69 0.53 8.83
C PHE A 52 9.74 -0.56 8.58
N ILE A 53 9.40 -1.58 7.80
CA ILE A 53 10.33 -2.68 7.47
C ILE A 53 11.49 -2.16 6.61
N SER A 54 11.24 -1.33 5.59
CA SER A 54 12.27 -0.75 4.72
C SER A 54 13.30 0.07 5.52
N VAL A 55 12.82 1.01 6.35
CA VAL A 55 13.68 1.82 7.23
C VAL A 55 14.41 0.94 8.25
N GLY A 56 13.71 -0.04 8.84
CA GLY A 56 14.27 -0.94 9.83
C GLY A 56 15.41 -1.82 9.29
N ILE A 57 15.25 -2.37 8.09
CA ILE A 57 16.29 -3.14 7.40
C ILE A 57 17.46 -2.23 7.02
N GLY A 58 17.20 -1.06 6.43
CA GLY A 58 18.25 -0.09 6.08
C GLY A 58 19.08 0.36 7.28
N ALA A 59 18.41 0.74 8.38
CA ALA A 59 19.09 1.12 9.62
C ALA A 59 19.84 -0.05 10.29
N SER A 60 19.31 -1.28 10.18
CA SER A 60 20.00 -2.48 10.64
C SER A 60 21.27 -2.76 9.82
N LEU A 61 21.22 -2.53 8.50
CA LEU A 61 22.37 -2.67 7.61
C LEU A 61 23.44 -1.61 7.93
N GLY A 62 23.04 -0.34 8.07
CA GLY A 62 23.94 0.75 8.43
C GLY A 62 24.73 0.46 9.72
N ARG A 63 24.07 -0.08 10.74
CA ARG A 63 24.72 -0.55 11.98
C ARG A 63 25.77 -1.64 11.75
N GLN A 64 25.51 -2.60 10.86
CA GLN A 64 26.46 -3.67 10.55
C GLN A 64 27.70 -3.16 9.80
N PHE A 65 27.53 -2.13 8.97
CA PHE A 65 28.62 -1.51 8.19
C PHE A 65 29.30 -0.31 8.89
N GLN A 66 29.03 -0.09 10.20
CA GLN A 66 29.50 1.07 10.96
C GLN A 66 29.15 2.45 10.34
N LEU A 67 28.10 2.50 9.53
CA LEU A 67 27.55 3.72 8.94
C LEU A 67 26.47 4.29 9.86
N ASP A 68 26.17 5.59 9.69
CA ASP A 68 25.07 6.23 10.41
C ASP A 68 23.74 5.52 10.06
N PRO A 69 23.06 4.90 11.05
CA PRO A 69 21.86 4.12 10.80
C PRO A 69 20.67 4.95 10.33
N VAL A 70 20.64 6.25 10.66
CA VAL A 70 19.57 7.15 10.22
C VAL A 70 19.74 7.44 8.74
N MET A 71 20.96 7.75 8.30
CA MET A 71 21.26 7.96 6.87
C MET A 71 20.97 6.70 6.04
N SER A 72 21.42 5.52 6.49
CA SER A 72 21.18 4.27 5.77
C SER A 72 19.69 3.87 5.71
N GLY A 73 18.94 4.11 6.80
CA GLY A 73 17.50 3.91 6.85
C GLY A 73 16.72 4.84 5.91
N LEU A 74 17.07 6.13 5.86
CA LEU A 74 16.47 7.11 4.93
C LEU A 74 16.78 6.78 3.47
N LEU A 75 17.99 6.30 3.18
CA LEU A 75 18.40 5.92 1.82
C LEU A 75 17.63 4.69 1.32
N ALA A 76 17.45 3.69 2.18
CA ALA A 76 16.60 2.53 1.90
C ALA A 76 15.13 2.92 1.68
N PHE A 77 14.63 3.91 2.44
CA PHE A 77 13.28 4.43 2.27
C PHE A 77 13.10 5.16 0.93
N MET A 78 14.07 5.98 0.51
CA MET A 78 14.03 6.64 -0.80
C MET A 78 14.08 5.64 -1.96
N ALA A 79 14.91 4.60 -1.85
CA ALA A 79 14.94 3.51 -2.83
C ALA A 79 13.60 2.76 -2.87
N PHE A 80 12.98 2.51 -1.70
CA PHE A 80 11.66 1.91 -1.62
C PHE A 80 10.60 2.80 -2.29
N LEU A 81 10.58 4.12 -2.04
CA LEU A 81 9.64 5.03 -2.69
C LEU A 81 9.82 5.07 -4.21
N LEU A 82 11.06 4.99 -4.70
CA LEU A 82 11.34 4.95 -6.14
C LEU A 82 10.79 3.68 -6.80
N VAL A 83 10.83 2.54 -6.09
CA VAL A 83 10.24 1.27 -6.55
C VAL A 83 8.73 1.23 -6.38
N ALA A 84 8.21 1.84 -5.31
CA ALA A 84 6.80 1.84 -4.95
C ALA A 84 5.99 2.91 -5.71
N ALA A 85 6.62 3.94 -6.25
CA ALA A 85 5.99 4.91 -7.12
C ALA A 85 5.58 4.22 -8.44
N PRO A 86 4.27 4.04 -8.71
CA PRO A 86 3.85 3.51 -10.00
C PRO A 86 4.24 4.52 -11.08
N TYR A 87 5.06 4.10 -12.04
CA TYR A 87 5.24 4.85 -13.27
C TYR A 87 3.87 4.97 -13.95
N ALA A 88 3.34 6.19 -14.01
CA ALA A 88 2.16 6.50 -14.80
C ALA A 88 2.55 6.47 -16.30
N ASP A 89 2.75 5.27 -16.83
CA ASP A 89 2.85 5.02 -18.27
C ASP A 89 1.53 5.44 -18.93
N GLY A 90 1.53 6.57 -19.62
CA GLY A 90 0.36 7.01 -20.38
C GLY A 90 0.27 8.50 -20.74
N LYS A 91 1.23 9.35 -20.37
CA LYS A 91 1.22 10.79 -20.75
C LYS A 91 2.45 11.26 -21.53
N PHE A 92 3.15 10.35 -22.21
CA PHE A 92 4.12 10.76 -23.22
C PHE A 92 3.37 10.98 -24.55
N PRO A 93 3.25 12.22 -25.06
CA PRO A 93 2.69 12.44 -26.39
C PRO A 93 3.59 11.75 -27.43
N PRO A 94 3.04 10.87 -28.29
CA PRO A 94 3.81 10.11 -29.28
C PRO A 94 4.50 10.97 -30.36
N SER A 95 4.32 12.30 -30.33
CA SER A 95 4.88 13.23 -31.30
C SER A 95 6.40 13.44 -31.20
N ILE A 96 7.04 13.15 -30.07
CA ILE A 96 8.50 13.35 -29.91
C ILE A 96 9.31 12.18 -30.48
N CYS A 97 8.79 10.95 -30.47
CA CYS A 97 9.47 9.80 -31.08
C CYS A 97 9.28 9.73 -32.61
N GLN A 98 8.18 10.26 -33.14
CA GLN A 98 7.91 10.20 -34.58
C GLN A 98 8.66 11.27 -35.40
N ALA A 99 9.01 12.40 -34.77
CA ALA A 99 9.76 13.49 -35.42
C ALA A 99 11.25 13.16 -35.69
N ARG A 100 11.79 12.06 -35.14
CA ARG A 100 13.18 11.62 -35.35
C ARG A 100 13.33 10.42 -36.28
N GLY A 101 12.25 10.04 -36.98
CA GLY A 101 12.22 8.85 -37.85
C GLY A 101 11.93 9.13 -39.34
N SER A 102 11.68 10.38 -39.75
CA SER A 102 11.34 10.71 -41.13
C SER A 102 12.17 11.87 -41.68
N SER A 103 13.45 11.62 -41.95
CA SER A 103 14.21 12.34 -42.97
C SER A 103 14.37 11.41 -44.18
N PRO A 104 13.55 11.54 -45.24
CA PRO A 104 13.77 10.78 -46.47
C PRO A 104 14.97 11.35 -47.27
N PRO A 105 15.69 10.50 -48.03
CA PRO A 105 16.77 10.90 -48.93
C PRO A 105 16.28 11.64 -50.19
#